data_AF-A0A9E5V937-F1
#
_entry.id   AF-A0A9E5V937-F1
#
_cell.length_a   1.000
_cell.length_b   1.000
_cell.length_c   1.000
_cell.angle_alpha   90.00
_cell.angle_beta   90.00
_cell.angle_gamma   90.00
#
_symmetry.space_group_name_H-M   'P 1'
#
loop_
_entity.id
_entity.type
_entity.pdbx_description
1 polymer ?
#
loop_
_entity_poly.entity_id
_entity_poly.type
_entity_poly.pdbx_seq_one_letter_code
_entity_poly.pdbx_strand_id
1 'polypeptide(L)'
;MSIKKKARKTANPQRKKTQKKRQQILGDKIIVNFAKLSEASKRSYGIPSYYESYTYNCIACGKDFQFSASLQQQWYEEKKKYFWMRPNKCGVCYEESLQLKREIATFPKLLRTSLTIDELKEMLAKLEKFNLLSKNKFDSSLYNRIKKY
;
A
#
# COMPACT_ATOMS: atom_id res chain seq x y z
N MET A 1 -26.73 -48.43 -44.94
CA MET A 1 -25.25 -48.43 -44.89
C MET A 1 -24.79 -46.99 -45.12
N SER A 2 -24.54 -46.22 -44.07
CA SER A 2 -23.25 -46.10 -43.35
C SER A 2 -22.47 -44.84 -43.74
N ILE A 3 -22.56 -43.84 -42.83
CA ILE A 3 -21.50 -42.95 -42.30
C ILE A 3 -20.75 -42.08 -43.35
N LYS A 4 -20.73 -40.74 -43.30
CA LYS A 4 -19.96 -39.94 -42.31
C LYS A 4 -20.33 -38.46 -42.33
N LYS A 5 -20.75 -37.95 -41.16
CA LYS A 5 -20.86 -36.54 -40.81
C LYS A 5 -19.46 -35.92 -40.77
N LYS A 6 -19.19 -34.88 -41.57
CA LYS A 6 -17.97 -34.07 -41.48
C LYS A 6 -18.16 -33.03 -40.37
N ALA A 7 -17.47 -33.23 -39.25
CA ALA A 7 -17.38 -32.27 -38.16
C ALA A 7 -16.56 -31.05 -38.59
N ARG A 8 -17.16 -29.85 -38.53
CA ARG A 8 -16.43 -28.58 -38.63
C ARG A 8 -15.70 -28.35 -37.30
N LYS A 9 -14.37 -28.45 -37.32
CA LYS A 9 -13.51 -27.99 -36.22
C LYS A 9 -13.43 -26.46 -36.28
N THR A 10 -14.08 -25.78 -35.36
CA THR A 10 -13.82 -24.37 -35.07
C THR A 10 -12.48 -24.26 -34.34
N ALA A 11 -11.53 -23.56 -34.94
CA ALA A 11 -10.26 -23.24 -34.30
C ALA A 11 -10.51 -22.21 -33.19
N ASN A 12 -10.23 -22.60 -31.95
CA ASN A 12 -10.36 -21.77 -30.75
C ASN A 12 -9.25 -20.70 -30.70
N PRO A 13 -9.55 -19.39 -30.75
CA PRO A 13 -8.56 -18.33 -30.67
C PRO A 13 -8.32 -17.94 -29.20
N GLN A 14 -7.83 -18.88 -28.39
CA GLN A 14 -7.47 -18.60 -27.01
C GLN A 14 -6.16 -19.28 -26.62
N ARG A 15 -5.06 -18.71 -27.10
CA ARG A 15 -3.78 -18.75 -26.39
C ARG A 15 -3.18 -17.35 -26.44
N LYS A 16 -3.79 -16.44 -25.66
CA LYS A 16 -3.14 -15.23 -25.21
C LYS A 16 -1.85 -15.67 -24.52
N LYS A 17 -0.73 -15.39 -25.18
CA LYS A 17 0.62 -15.53 -24.61
C LYS A 17 0.72 -14.54 -23.45
N THR A 18 0.30 -14.95 -22.26
CA THR A 18 0.74 -14.32 -21.01
C THR A 18 2.20 -14.73 -20.82
N GLN A 19 3.08 -14.11 -21.59
CA GLN A 19 4.50 -14.01 -21.27
C GLN A 19 4.58 -13.20 -19.98
N LYS A 20 4.37 -13.89 -18.86
CA LYS A 20 4.71 -13.42 -17.53
C LYS A 20 6.22 -13.19 -17.60
N LYS A 21 6.59 -11.94 -17.83
CA LYS A 21 7.95 -11.41 -17.89
C LYS A 21 8.70 -11.99 -16.69
N ARG A 22 9.46 -13.06 -16.90
CA ARG A 22 10.50 -13.53 -15.98
C ARG A 22 11.47 -12.37 -15.89
N GLN A 23 11.21 -11.46 -14.96
CA GLN A 23 12.24 -10.54 -14.52
C GLN A 23 13.40 -11.43 -14.11
N GLN A 24 14.59 -11.14 -14.64
CA GLN A 24 15.78 -11.90 -14.37
C GLN A 24 16.13 -11.71 -12.89
N ILE A 25 15.67 -12.64 -12.06
CA ILE A 25 15.98 -12.74 -10.65
C ILE A 25 17.42 -13.25 -10.59
N LEU A 26 18.37 -12.35 -10.34
CA LEU A 26 19.77 -12.70 -10.09
C LEU A 26 19.91 -12.79 -8.55
N GLY A 27 19.37 -13.85 -7.95
CA GLY A 27 19.23 -13.97 -6.47
C GLY A 27 18.15 -13.06 -5.89
N ASP A 28 18.28 -12.60 -4.64
CA ASP A 28 17.33 -11.66 -3.99
C ASP A 28 17.29 -10.25 -4.62
N LYS A 29 17.97 -10.06 -5.75
CA LYS A 29 18.12 -8.78 -6.44
C LYS A 29 17.21 -8.70 -7.65
N ILE A 30 16.50 -7.58 -7.79
CA ILE A 30 15.62 -7.30 -8.94
C ILE A 30 16.19 -6.13 -9.73
N ILE A 31 16.48 -6.33 -11.02
CA ILE A 31 17.01 -5.26 -11.88
C ILE A 31 16.01 -4.11 -12.00
N VAL A 32 16.48 -2.88 -11.84
CA VAL A 32 15.67 -1.67 -11.96
C VAL A 32 15.27 -1.44 -13.42
N ASN A 33 13.98 -1.24 -13.68
CA ASN A 33 13.50 -0.86 -15.00
C ASN A 33 13.42 0.66 -15.13
N PHE A 34 14.50 1.27 -15.63
CA PHE A 34 14.59 2.73 -15.84
C PHE A 34 13.48 3.30 -16.73
N ALA A 35 12.99 2.53 -17.71
CA ALA A 35 11.90 2.97 -18.58
C ALA A 35 10.55 3.08 -17.83
N LYS A 36 10.38 2.32 -16.74
CA LYS A 36 9.19 2.37 -15.90
C LYS A 36 9.30 3.39 -14.76
N LEU A 37 10.42 4.04 -14.54
CA LEU A 37 10.52 5.07 -13.50
C LEU A 37 9.72 6.32 -13.88
N SER A 38 9.21 7.04 -12.88
CA SER A 38 8.66 8.39 -13.11
C SER A 38 9.78 9.35 -13.52
N GLU A 39 9.44 10.38 -14.31
CA GLU A 39 10.41 11.43 -14.68
C GLU A 39 11.09 12.05 -13.47
N ALA A 40 10.33 12.25 -12.40
CA ALA A 40 10.83 12.79 -11.14
C ALA A 40 11.81 11.81 -10.44
N SER A 41 11.57 10.50 -10.54
CA SER A 41 12.49 9.48 -10.02
C SER A 41 13.78 9.41 -10.83
N LYS A 42 13.71 9.53 -12.17
CA LYS A 42 14.89 9.54 -13.05
C LYS A 42 15.87 10.67 -12.75
N ARG A 43 15.38 11.78 -12.19
CA ARG A 43 16.20 12.92 -11.74
C ARG A 43 16.87 12.71 -10.37
N SER A 44 16.58 11.61 -9.70
CA SER A 44 17.22 11.29 -8.42
C SER A 44 18.67 10.88 -8.65
N TYR A 45 19.59 11.45 -7.89
CA TYR A 45 20.97 10.97 -7.86
C TYR A 45 21.05 9.60 -7.17
N GLY A 46 21.91 8.71 -7.67
CA GLY A 46 22.22 7.44 -6.99
C GLY A 46 21.17 6.33 -7.15
N ILE A 47 20.45 6.27 -8.27
CA ILE A 47 19.55 5.13 -8.55
C ILE A 47 20.39 3.85 -8.71
N PRO A 48 20.18 2.81 -7.89
CA PRO A 48 20.95 1.57 -8.00
C PRO A 48 20.56 0.80 -9.27
N SER A 49 21.46 -0.07 -9.74
CA SER A 49 21.18 -0.94 -10.90
C SER A 49 20.18 -2.06 -10.59
N TYR A 50 20.03 -2.41 -9.31
CA TYR A 50 19.13 -3.44 -8.81
C TYR A 50 18.53 -3.03 -7.45
N TYR A 51 17.35 -3.55 -7.14
CA TYR A 51 16.74 -3.51 -5.82
C TYR A 51 17.27 -4.65 -4.96
N GLU A 52 17.57 -4.38 -3.69
CA GLU A 52 17.95 -5.37 -2.68
C GLU A 52 17.02 -5.26 -1.48
N SER A 53 16.70 -6.37 -0.83
CA SER A 53 15.86 -6.34 0.36
C SER A 53 16.60 -5.69 1.54
N TYR A 54 15.96 -4.72 2.20
CA TYR A 54 16.49 -4.05 3.40
C TYR A 54 15.54 -4.22 4.58
N THR A 55 16.10 -4.33 5.78
CA THR A 55 15.33 -4.33 7.03
C THR A 55 15.23 -2.92 7.58
N TYR A 56 14.02 -2.50 7.95
CA TYR A 56 13.76 -1.21 8.58
C TYR A 56 13.00 -1.40 9.88
N ASN A 57 13.19 -0.48 10.82
CA ASN A 57 12.40 -0.44 12.04
C ASN A 57 11.11 0.37 11.82
N CYS A 58 9.96 -0.23 12.18
CA CYS A 58 8.68 0.46 12.08
C CYS A 58 8.54 1.51 13.18
N ILE A 59 8.33 2.78 12.80
CA ILE A 59 8.20 3.86 13.78
C ILE A 59 6.97 3.74 14.70
N ALA A 60 5.98 2.93 14.31
CA ALA A 60 4.71 2.78 15.02
C ALA A 60 4.76 1.63 16.04
N CYS A 61 5.16 0.43 15.62
CA CYS A 61 5.22 -0.74 16.52
C CYS A 61 6.62 -1.08 17.02
N GLY A 62 7.67 -0.41 16.53
CA GLY A 62 9.06 -0.69 16.89
C GLY A 62 9.61 -2.01 16.38
N LYS A 63 8.82 -2.78 15.61
CA LYS A 63 9.26 -4.06 15.04
C LYS A 63 9.98 -3.85 13.73
N ASP A 64 10.97 -4.69 13.49
CA ASP A 64 11.66 -4.74 12.22
C ASP A 64 10.77 -5.35 11.14
N PHE A 65 10.88 -4.83 9.92
CA PHE A 65 10.18 -5.34 8.76
C PHE A 65 11.06 -5.25 7.52
N GLN A 66 10.86 -6.16 6.58
CA GLN A 66 11.62 -6.22 5.34
C GLN A 66 10.94 -5.39 4.25
N PHE A 67 11.64 -4.40 3.72
CA PHE A 67 11.30 -3.75 2.46
C PHE A 67 11.95 -4.53 1.32
N SER A 68 11.26 -5.59 0.88
CA SER A 68 11.78 -6.51 -0.12
C SER A 68 12.09 -5.81 -1.46
N ALA A 69 12.99 -6.39 -2.25
CA ALA A 69 13.27 -5.93 -3.61
C ALA A 69 12.00 -5.86 -4.49
N SER A 70 11.07 -6.80 -4.30
CA SER A 70 9.78 -6.80 -5.00
C SER A 70 8.88 -5.63 -4.59
N LEU A 71 8.84 -5.32 -3.29
CA LEU A 71 8.08 -4.20 -2.76
C LEU A 71 8.69 -2.87 -3.20
N GLN A 72 10.02 -2.77 -3.27
CA GLN A 72 10.72 -1.62 -3.84
C GLN A 72 10.37 -1.38 -5.31
N GLN A 73 10.42 -2.44 -6.13
CA GLN A 73 10.01 -2.33 -7.52
C GLN A 73 8.59 -1.79 -7.64
N GLN A 74 7.64 -2.36 -6.89
CA GLN A 74 6.26 -1.87 -6.89
C GLN A 74 6.18 -0.40 -6.46
N TRP A 75 6.97 -0.02 -5.44
CA TRP A 75 6.97 1.33 -4.87
C TRP A 75 7.45 2.40 -5.86
N TYR A 76 8.55 2.13 -6.56
CA TYR A 76 9.21 3.10 -7.43
C TYR A 76 8.71 3.02 -8.88
N GLU A 77 8.50 1.82 -9.43
CA GLU A 77 8.09 1.63 -10.82
C GLU A 77 6.57 1.71 -11.03
N GLU A 78 5.76 1.20 -10.09
CA GLU A 78 4.30 1.19 -10.25
C GLU A 78 3.65 2.38 -9.55
N LYS A 79 3.95 2.57 -8.25
CA LYS A 79 3.40 3.66 -7.44
C LYS A 79 4.12 5.01 -7.66
N LYS A 80 5.16 5.02 -8.50
CA LYS A 80 5.91 6.23 -8.93
C LYS A 80 6.44 7.08 -7.79
N LYS A 81 6.74 6.47 -6.64
CA LYS A 81 7.34 7.16 -5.50
C LYS A 81 8.80 7.52 -5.82
N TYR A 82 9.31 8.55 -5.17
CA TYR A 82 10.71 8.95 -5.30
C TYR A 82 11.64 7.95 -4.64
N PHE A 83 12.85 7.75 -5.17
CA PHE A 83 13.84 6.82 -4.62
C PHE A 83 14.25 7.14 -3.18
N TRP A 84 14.31 8.42 -2.81
CA TRP A 84 14.62 8.83 -1.43
C TRP A 84 13.46 8.58 -0.44
N MET A 85 12.26 8.23 -0.93
CA MET A 85 11.15 7.85 -0.06
C MET A 85 11.25 6.37 0.30
N ARG A 86 11.36 6.10 1.60
CA ARG A 86 11.33 4.75 2.17
C ARG A 86 10.09 4.56 3.06
N PRO A 87 9.58 3.33 3.22
CA PRO A 87 8.54 3.06 4.20
C PRO A 87 9.08 3.32 5.61
N ASN A 88 8.31 4.08 6.40
CA ASN A 88 8.58 4.29 7.82
C ASN A 88 7.73 3.38 8.72
N LYS A 89 6.72 2.71 8.14
CA LYS A 89 5.84 1.78 8.84
C LYS A 89 5.85 0.44 8.13
N CYS A 90 5.71 -0.64 8.90
CA CYS A 90 5.42 -1.95 8.34
C CYS A 90 4.04 -1.95 7.68
N GLY A 91 3.77 -2.95 6.82
CA GLY A 91 2.51 -3.06 6.07
C GLY A 91 1.28 -3.02 6.98
N VAL A 92 1.31 -3.77 8.08
CA VAL A 92 0.19 -3.85 9.05
C VAL A 92 -0.11 -2.48 9.66
N CYS A 93 0.88 -1.80 10.23
CA CYS A 93 0.68 -0.47 10.82
C CYS A 93 0.30 0.59 9.77
N TYR A 94 0.76 0.43 8.52
CA TYR A 94 0.37 1.31 7.44
C TYR A 94 -1.12 1.14 7.10
N GLU A 95 -1.58 -0.09 6.88
CA GLU A 95 -2.99 -0.40 6.56
C GLU A 95 -3.93 0.01 7.68
N GLU A 96 -3.59 -0.31 8.92
CA GLU A 96 -4.37 0.09 10.10
C GLU A 96 -4.47 1.62 10.19
N SER A 97 -3.39 2.34 9.93
CA SER A 97 -3.42 3.81 9.90
C SER A 97 -4.28 4.36 8.76
N LEU A 98 -4.34 3.68 7.60
CA LEU A 98 -5.23 4.08 6.52
C LEU A 98 -6.70 3.85 6.86
N GLN A 99 -7.02 2.72 7.50
CA GLN A 99 -8.37 2.41 7.94
C GLN A 99 -8.86 3.43 8.96
N LEU A 100 -8.09 3.64 10.04
CA LEU A 100 -8.44 4.63 11.07
C LEU A 100 -8.59 6.03 10.48
N LYS A 101 -7.73 6.41 9.52
CA LYS A 101 -7.86 7.71 8.83
C LYS A 101 -9.21 7.86 8.13
N ARG A 102 -9.71 6.79 7.49
CA ARG A 102 -11.02 6.80 6.80
C ARG A 102 -12.16 6.89 7.82
N GLU A 103 -12.07 6.15 8.92
CA GLU A 103 -13.07 6.20 10.00
C GLU A 103 -13.11 7.58 10.66
N ILE A 104 -11.97 8.14 11.04
CA ILE A 104 -11.87 9.47 11.65
C ILE A 104 -12.45 10.56 10.74
N ALA A 105 -12.32 10.41 9.41
CA ALA A 105 -12.89 11.36 8.46
C ALA A 105 -14.44 11.42 8.49
N THR A 106 -15.12 10.39 9.02
CA THR A 106 -16.59 10.39 9.17
C THR A 106 -17.05 10.99 10.50
N PHE A 107 -16.17 11.10 11.49
CA PHE A 107 -16.51 11.56 12.84
C PHE A 107 -17.22 12.92 12.89
N PRO A 108 -16.80 13.96 12.14
CA PRO A 108 -17.50 15.24 12.15
C PRO A 108 -18.97 15.16 11.70
N LYS A 109 -19.34 14.16 10.90
CA LYS A 109 -20.73 13.92 10.48
C LYS A 109 -21.50 13.19 11.58
N LEU A 110 -20.89 12.18 12.19
CA LEU A 110 -21.49 11.41 13.30
C LEU A 110 -21.74 12.29 14.53
N LEU A 111 -20.87 13.26 14.82
CA LEU A 111 -21.09 14.20 15.93
C LEU A 111 -22.32 15.10 15.79
N ARG A 112 -22.95 15.14 14.60
CA ARG A 112 -24.21 15.89 14.38
C ARG A 112 -25.44 15.07 14.73
N THR A 113 -25.30 13.76 14.94
CA THR A 113 -26.39 12.87 15.34
C THR A 113 -26.37 12.66 16.85
N SER A 114 -27.47 12.19 17.43
CA SER A 114 -27.50 11.75 18.83
C SER A 114 -26.64 10.51 19.00
N LEU A 115 -25.48 10.65 19.63
CA LEU A 115 -24.56 9.58 19.97
C LEU A 115 -24.66 9.25 21.46
N THR A 116 -24.39 7.99 21.78
CA THR A 116 -24.22 7.49 23.15
C THR A 116 -22.84 7.83 23.69
N ILE A 117 -22.70 7.83 25.02
CA ILE A 117 -21.40 8.04 25.69
C ILE A 117 -20.36 6.98 25.26
N ASP A 118 -20.79 5.75 25.02
CA ASP A 118 -19.90 4.65 24.64
C ASP A 118 -19.36 4.82 23.22
N GLU A 119 -20.18 5.30 22.28
CA GLU A 119 -19.71 5.65 20.93
C GLU A 119 -18.68 6.78 20.95
N LEU A 120 -18.89 7.81 21.80
CA LEU A 120 -17.92 8.89 21.97
C LEU A 120 -16.58 8.39 22.53
N LYS A 121 -16.61 7.47 23.51
CA LYS A 121 -15.41 6.82 24.03
C LYS A 121 -14.68 6.00 22.95
N GLU A 122 -15.42 5.26 22.12
CA GLU A 122 -14.83 4.51 21.02
C GLU A 122 -14.14 5.43 20.00
N MET A 123 -14.78 6.56 19.67
CA MET A 123 -14.20 7.57 18.79
C MET A 123 -12.90 8.16 19.35
N LEU A 124 -12.84 8.45 20.66
CA LEU A 124 -11.62 8.90 21.33
C LEU A 124 -10.52 7.85 21.25
N ALA A 125 -10.83 6.59 21.57
CA ALA A 125 -9.87 5.50 21.50
C ALA A 125 -9.29 5.32 20.08
N LYS A 126 -10.13 5.44 19.04
CA LYS A 126 -9.69 5.40 17.64
C LYS A 126 -8.78 6.57 17.28
N LEU A 127 -9.06 7.78 17.76
CA LEU A 127 -8.20 8.95 17.56
C LEU A 127 -6.84 8.79 18.24
N GLU A 128 -6.82 8.32 19.48
CA GLU A 128 -5.58 8.08 20.24
C GLU A 128 -4.73 7.01 19.56
N LYS A 129 -5.36 5.92 19.13
CA LYS A 129 -4.70 4.87 18.36
C LYS A 129 -4.13 5.39 17.05
N PHE A 130 -4.88 6.19 16.30
CA PHE A 130 -4.38 6.81 15.08
C PHE A 130 -3.21 7.76 15.35
N ASN A 131 -3.22 8.49 16.47
CA ASN A 131 -2.13 9.36 16.87
C ASN A 131 -0.84 8.58 17.10
N LEU A 132 -0.91 7.49 17.87
CA LEU A 132 0.22 6.59 18.12
C LEU A 132 0.81 6.05 16.82
N LEU A 133 -0.04 5.67 15.86
CA LEU A 133 0.41 5.17 14.57
C LEU A 133 0.97 6.26 13.66
N SER A 134 0.52 7.51 13.77
CA SER A 134 0.83 8.57 12.81
C SER A 134 1.96 9.51 13.22
N LYS A 135 2.41 9.49 14.50
CA LYS A 135 3.50 10.30 15.06
C LYS A 135 3.63 11.66 14.36
N ASN A 136 2.77 12.62 14.75
CA ASN A 136 2.75 14.05 14.35
C ASN A 136 1.55 14.52 13.48
N LYS A 137 0.43 13.79 13.44
CA LYS A 137 -0.81 14.26 12.76
C LYS A 137 -2.05 14.11 13.64
N PHE A 138 -2.00 14.69 14.82
CA PHE A 138 -3.12 14.71 15.75
C PHE A 138 -4.08 15.85 15.43
N ASP A 139 -5.36 15.53 15.17
CA ASP A 139 -6.42 16.53 15.04
C ASP A 139 -6.93 16.92 16.43
N SER A 140 -6.21 17.85 17.07
CA SER A 140 -6.54 18.35 18.42
C SER A 140 -7.92 19.02 18.47
N SER A 141 -8.36 19.61 17.36
CA SER A 141 -9.69 20.24 17.25
C SER A 141 -10.79 19.20 17.34
N LEU A 142 -10.68 18.11 16.58
CA LEU A 142 -11.67 17.02 16.62
C LEU A 142 -11.68 16.32 17.98
N TYR A 143 -10.51 16.05 18.57
CA TYR A 143 -10.41 15.48 19.91
C TYR A 143 -11.13 16.35 20.97
N ASN A 144 -10.86 17.66 20.96
CA ASN A 144 -11.47 18.60 21.89
C ASN A 144 -12.98 18.75 21.69
N ARG A 145 -13.50 18.53 20.47
CA ARG A 145 -14.95 18.51 20.23
C ARG A 145 -15.58 17.29 20.87
N ILE A 146 -15.04 16.10 20.64
CA ILE A 146 -15.59 14.84 21.18
C ILE A 146 -15.56 14.85 22.71
N LYS A 147 -14.48 15.36 23.32
CA LYS A 147 -14.32 15.43 24.78
C LYS A 147 -15.30 16.40 25.48
N LYS A 148 -15.94 17.31 24.75
CA LYS A 148 -16.90 18.29 25.30
C LYS A 148 -18.34 17.76 25.38
N TYR A 149 -18.65 16.69 24.67
CA TYR A 149 -19.94 16.00 24.77
C TYR A 149 -19.96 15.13 26.03
#